data_AF-A0A0B5I0F9-F1
#
_entry.id   AF-A0A0B5I0F9-F1
#
_cell.length_a   1.000
_cell.length_b   1.000
_cell.length_c   1.000
_cell.angle_alpha   90.00
_cell.angle_beta   90.00
_cell.angle_gamma   90.00
#
_symmetry.space_group_name_H-M   'P 1'
#
loop_
_entity.id
_entity.type
_entity.pdbx_description
1 polymer ?
#
loop_
_entity_poly.entity_id
_entity_poly.type
_entity_poly.pdbx_seq_one_letter_code
_entity_poly.pdbx_strand_id
1 'polypeptide(L)'
;MATSQRLKYKKFSVDRKWIFLGLSVWFISFFIEIIPIIFLTFFCVINSAMLSFKRYFDAPLDPEFSTFSAILMTVRYGLLFGIITAILTKLVSMIYIKNIKVNYFFMMTGYIVAALLADVFKGYGVVTLGLIVTLLANVYQFFIRKFVVNYSTFEIISYGVTNIIFNSVLFIGFADIFIKIMI
;
A
#
# COMPACT_ATOMS: atom_id res chain seq x y z
N MET A 1 0.77 44.44 -29.18
CA MET A 1 2.08 43.75 -29.29
C MET A 1 2.09 42.65 -28.24
N ALA A 2 1.71 41.42 -28.63
CA ALA A 2 1.60 40.28 -27.71
C ALA A 2 2.85 39.41 -27.82
N THR A 3 3.68 39.42 -26.79
CA THR A 3 4.91 38.63 -26.72
C THR A 3 4.58 37.19 -26.33
N SER A 4 4.71 36.26 -27.27
CA SER A 4 4.52 34.83 -27.06
C SER A 4 5.58 34.28 -26.09
N GLN A 5 5.20 33.89 -24.88
CA GLN A 5 6.06 33.07 -24.03
C GLN A 5 6.04 31.62 -24.55
N ARG A 6 7.07 31.25 -25.32
CA ARG A 6 7.34 29.86 -25.69
C ARG A 6 7.62 29.06 -24.40
N LEU A 7 6.73 28.13 -24.06
CA LEU A 7 6.98 27.08 -23.08
C LEU A 7 8.27 26.32 -23.46
N LYS A 8 9.37 26.61 -22.76
CA LYS A 8 10.60 25.81 -22.86
C LYS A 8 10.32 24.45 -22.22
N TYR A 9 10.06 23.44 -23.05
CA TYR A 9 10.05 22.04 -22.59
C TYR A 9 11.41 21.73 -21.95
N LYS A 10 11.40 21.45 -20.65
CA LYS A 10 12.59 21.06 -19.90
C LYS A 10 13.05 19.71 -20.48
N LYS A 11 14.23 19.67 -21.09
CA LYS A 11 14.80 18.45 -21.70
C LYS A 11 14.81 17.36 -20.62
N PHE A 12 14.09 16.26 -20.85
CA PHE A 12 13.99 15.15 -19.89
C PHE A 12 15.37 14.49 -19.78
N SER A 13 16.18 14.93 -18.84
CA SER A 13 17.49 14.36 -18.56
C SER A 13 17.33 13.28 -17.51
N VAL A 14 17.19 12.03 -17.95
CA VAL A 14 17.30 10.89 -17.04
C VAL A 14 18.76 10.81 -16.60
N ASP A 15 19.02 11.11 -15.34
CA ASP A 15 20.37 11.04 -14.77
C ASP A 15 20.89 9.60 -14.93
N ARG A 16 22.16 9.45 -15.34
CA ARG A 16 22.79 8.13 -15.60
C ARG A 16 22.67 7.20 -14.40
N LYS A 17 22.60 7.77 -13.19
CA LYS A 17 22.37 7.04 -11.93
C LYS A 17 21.06 6.26 -11.92
N TRP A 18 19.97 6.79 -12.50
CA TRP A 18 18.69 6.08 -12.59
C TRP A 18 18.71 4.96 -13.62
N ILE A 19 19.47 5.11 -14.70
CA ILE A 19 19.69 4.06 -15.70
C ILE A 19 20.49 2.91 -15.10
N PHE A 20 21.58 3.22 -14.38
CA PHE A 20 22.35 2.22 -13.66
C PHE A 20 21.53 1.55 -12.56
N LEU A 21 20.72 2.30 -11.80
CA LEU A 21 19.82 1.73 -10.79
C LEU A 21 18.79 0.77 -11.42
N GLY A 22 18.15 1.17 -12.53
CA GLY A 22 17.22 0.32 -13.26
C GLY A 22 17.86 -0.95 -13.81
N LEU A 23 19.08 -0.86 -14.37
CA LEU A 23 19.86 -2.00 -14.82
C LEU A 23 20.32 -2.91 -13.66
N SER A 24 20.62 -2.33 -12.49
CA SER A 24 21.01 -3.09 -11.29
C SER A 24 19.81 -3.86 -10.74
N VAL A 25 18.63 -3.23 -10.67
CA VAL A 25 17.38 -3.90 -10.31
C VAL A 25 17.05 -5.01 -11.32
N TRP A 26 17.25 -4.76 -12.62
CA TRP A 26 17.10 -5.76 -13.67
C TRP A 26 18.13 -6.89 -13.59
N PHE A 27 19.37 -6.63 -13.15
CA PHE A 27 20.37 -7.69 -12.99
C PHE A 27 20.13 -8.53 -11.72
N ILE A 28 19.73 -7.90 -10.61
CA ILE A 28 19.33 -8.59 -9.37
C ILE A 28 18.08 -9.45 -9.61
N SER A 29 17.26 -9.06 -10.58
CA SER A 29 16.10 -9.81 -11.04
C SER A 29 16.44 -11.19 -11.65
N PHE A 30 17.70 -11.45 -12.04
CA PHE A 30 18.14 -12.80 -12.42
C PHE A 30 18.31 -13.75 -11.23
N PHE A 31 18.43 -13.23 -10.00
CA PHE A 31 18.73 -14.00 -8.80
C PHE A 31 17.57 -14.02 -7.77
N ILE A 32 16.51 -13.22 -8.01
CA ILE A 32 15.31 -13.12 -7.18
C ILE A 32 14.10 -13.17 -8.12
N GLU A 33 13.01 -13.81 -7.72
CA GLU A 33 11.74 -13.75 -8.46
C GLU A 33 11.34 -12.29 -8.72
N ILE A 34 11.43 -11.87 -10.00
CA ILE A 34 11.23 -10.49 -10.45
C ILE A 34 9.81 -10.02 -10.19
N ILE A 35 8.86 -10.93 -10.39
CA ILE A 35 7.43 -10.65 -10.39
C ILE A 35 6.98 -10.09 -9.01
N PRO A 36 7.34 -10.70 -7.86
CA PRO A 36 7.11 -10.09 -6.55
C PRO A 36 7.66 -8.66 -6.42
N ILE A 37 8.86 -8.39 -6.96
CA ILE A 37 9.49 -7.06 -6.88
C ILE A 37 8.72 -6.03 -7.73
N ILE A 38 8.26 -6.41 -8.92
CA ILE A 38 7.44 -5.57 -9.78
C ILE A 38 6.13 -5.21 -9.06
N PHE A 39 5.43 -6.19 -8.51
CA PHE A 39 4.17 -5.96 -7.80
C PHE A 39 4.36 -5.15 -6.52
N LEU A 40 5.42 -5.41 -5.75
CA LEU A 40 5.79 -4.61 -4.60
C LEU A 40 6.02 -3.14 -4.98
N THR A 41 6.76 -2.90 -6.06
CA THR A 41 7.03 -1.54 -6.57
C THR A 41 5.74 -0.88 -7.00
N PHE A 42 4.90 -1.59 -7.76
CA PHE A 42 3.59 -1.13 -8.21
C PHE A 42 2.68 -0.75 -7.03
N PHE A 43 2.58 -1.60 -6.01
CA PHE A 43 1.80 -1.31 -4.81
C PHE A 43 2.33 -0.11 -4.02
N CYS A 44 3.65 0.06 -3.92
CA CYS A 44 4.24 1.25 -3.29
C CYS A 44 3.87 2.54 -4.05
N VAL A 45 3.90 2.50 -5.38
CA VAL A 45 3.54 3.65 -6.23
C VAL A 45 2.06 3.99 -6.09
N ILE A 46 1.17 3.00 -6.20
CA ILE A 46 -0.28 3.21 -6.04
C ILE A 46 -0.59 3.77 -4.65
N ASN A 47 -0.08 3.14 -3.59
CA ASN A 47 -0.36 3.58 -2.22
C ASN A 47 0.08 5.04 -1.99
N SER A 48 1.26 5.41 -2.52
CA SER A 48 1.76 6.79 -2.43
C SER A 48 0.92 7.78 -3.24
N ALA A 49 0.46 7.38 -4.43
CA ALA A 49 -0.44 8.19 -5.25
C ALA A 49 -1.80 8.40 -4.56
N MET A 50 -2.39 7.35 -3.99
CA MET A 50 -3.66 7.42 -3.26
C MET A 50 -3.59 8.34 -2.04
N LEU A 51 -2.53 8.25 -1.25
CA LEU A 51 -2.33 9.16 -0.12
C LEU A 51 -2.07 10.61 -0.57
N SER A 52 -1.58 10.81 -1.80
CA SER A 52 -1.46 12.16 -2.38
C SER A 52 -2.82 12.73 -2.77
N PHE A 53 -3.74 11.92 -3.28
CA PHE A 53 -5.13 12.35 -3.55
C PHE A 53 -5.81 12.90 -2.29
N LYS A 54 -5.57 12.31 -1.11
CA LYS A 54 -6.06 12.84 0.16
C LYS A 54 -5.63 14.29 0.40
N ARG A 55 -4.36 14.63 0.07
CA ARG A 55 -3.82 15.98 0.24
C ARG A 55 -4.44 17.00 -0.71
N TYR A 56 -4.87 16.57 -1.89
CA TYR A 56 -5.43 17.47 -2.90
C TYR A 56 -6.95 17.67 -2.79
N PHE A 57 -7.67 16.72 -2.22
CA PHE A 57 -9.13 16.75 -2.13
C PHE A 57 -9.69 16.92 -0.72
N ASP A 58 -8.84 17.08 0.31
CA ASP A 58 -9.22 17.18 1.73
C ASP A 58 -10.26 16.13 2.15
N ALA A 59 -10.15 14.94 1.56
CA ALA A 59 -11.06 13.85 1.85
C ALA A 59 -10.81 13.37 3.29
N PRO A 60 -11.86 13.21 4.13
CA PRO A 60 -11.72 12.62 5.47
C PRO A 60 -11.36 11.13 5.43
N LEU A 61 -11.28 10.56 4.21
CA LEU A 61 -11.04 9.17 3.92
C LEU A 61 -9.52 8.95 3.74
N ASP A 62 -8.92 8.04 4.52
CA ASP A 62 -7.62 7.43 4.21
C ASP A 62 -7.88 6.10 3.47
N PRO A 63 -7.99 6.09 2.13
CA PRO A 63 -7.99 4.85 1.38
C PRO A 63 -6.58 4.25 1.42
N GLU A 64 -6.40 3.19 2.21
CA GLU A 64 -5.10 2.56 2.40
C GLU A 64 -5.01 1.27 1.58
N PHE A 65 -4.20 1.31 0.52
CA PHE A 65 -3.93 0.17 -0.35
C PHE A 65 -2.98 -0.85 0.31
N SER A 66 -2.34 -0.48 1.42
CA SER A 66 -1.39 -1.30 2.18
C SER A 66 -1.99 -2.61 2.70
N THR A 67 -3.25 -2.62 3.15
CA THR A 67 -3.89 -3.85 3.66
C THR A 67 -4.13 -4.85 2.53
N PHE A 68 -4.75 -4.41 1.43
CA PHE A 68 -4.97 -5.21 0.23
C PHE A 68 -3.67 -5.80 -0.34
N SER A 69 -2.65 -4.95 -0.53
CA SER A 69 -1.36 -5.37 -1.08
C SER A 69 -0.61 -6.34 -0.18
N ALA A 70 -0.61 -6.14 1.15
CA ALA A 70 0.04 -7.06 2.10
C ALA A 70 -0.62 -8.46 2.06
N ILE A 71 -1.95 -8.52 2.01
CA ILE A 71 -2.69 -9.78 1.92
C ILE A 71 -2.40 -10.50 0.61
N LEU A 72 -2.48 -9.81 -0.54
CA LEU A 72 -2.19 -10.42 -1.85
C LEU A 72 -0.77 -10.96 -1.95
N MET A 73 0.22 -10.18 -1.50
CA MET A 73 1.62 -10.60 -1.51
C MET A 73 1.85 -11.80 -0.58
N THR A 74 1.13 -11.84 0.55
CA THR A 74 1.17 -13.00 1.46
C THR A 74 0.60 -14.25 0.80
N VAL A 75 -0.59 -14.15 0.20
CA VAL A 75 -1.27 -15.30 -0.40
C VAL A 75 -0.46 -15.88 -1.55
N ARG A 76 0.19 -15.03 -2.36
CA ARG A 76 0.90 -15.49 -3.56
C ARG A 76 2.36 -15.88 -3.30
N TYR A 77 3.10 -15.09 -2.53
CA TYR A 77 4.54 -15.24 -2.37
C TYR A 77 4.97 -15.59 -0.94
N GLY A 78 4.01 -15.71 -0.01
CA GLY A 78 4.24 -16.09 1.38
C GLY A 78 4.41 -14.91 2.33
N LEU A 79 4.40 -15.24 3.63
CA LEU A 79 4.37 -14.27 4.73
C LEU A 79 5.50 -13.23 4.67
N LEU A 80 6.72 -13.64 4.30
CA LEU A 80 7.87 -12.73 4.24
C LEU A 80 7.60 -11.56 3.27
N PHE A 81 7.09 -11.86 2.08
CA PHE A 81 6.74 -10.84 1.09
C PHE A 81 5.54 -9.99 1.55
N GLY A 82 4.58 -10.60 2.26
CA GLY A 82 3.49 -9.87 2.92
C GLY A 82 3.98 -8.81 3.91
N ILE A 83 4.88 -9.19 4.81
CA ILE A 83 5.46 -8.30 5.83
C ILE A 83 6.31 -7.20 5.17
N ILE A 84 7.15 -7.55 4.20
CA ILE A 84 7.95 -6.58 3.44
C ILE A 84 7.03 -5.56 2.76
N THR A 85 5.94 -6.01 2.16
CA THR A 85 4.95 -5.14 1.50
C THR A 85 4.24 -4.22 2.49
N ALA A 86 3.83 -4.75 3.65
CA ALA A 86 3.22 -3.98 4.73
C ALA A 86 4.12 -2.82 5.21
N ILE A 87 5.41 -3.07 5.35
CA ILE A 87 6.39 -2.06 5.79
C ILE A 87 6.66 -1.07 4.66
N LEU A 88 7.03 -1.54 3.48
CA LEU A 88 7.50 -0.69 2.38
C LEU A 88 6.40 0.20 1.81
N THR A 89 5.18 -0.30 1.64
CA THR A 89 4.09 0.51 1.08
C THR A 89 3.79 1.74 1.93
N LYS A 90 3.88 1.63 3.26
CA LYS A 90 3.70 2.77 4.17
C LYS A 90 4.98 3.61 4.27
N LEU A 91 6.16 3.00 4.35
CA LEU A 91 7.43 3.71 4.47
C LEU A 91 7.69 4.60 3.25
N VAL A 92 7.52 4.07 2.04
CA VAL A 92 7.64 4.82 0.79
C VAL A 92 6.63 5.97 0.74
N SER A 93 5.39 5.73 1.16
CA SER A 93 4.36 6.78 1.18
C SER A 93 4.71 7.93 2.14
N MET A 94 5.28 7.63 3.31
CA MET A 94 5.72 8.67 4.26
C MET A 94 6.87 9.51 3.70
N ILE A 95 7.86 8.88 3.05
CA ILE A 95 8.98 9.57 2.41
C ILE A 95 8.46 10.47 1.28
N TYR A 96 7.56 9.94 0.44
CA TYR A 96 6.99 10.69 -0.67
C TYR A 96 6.24 11.94 -0.21
N ILE A 97 5.43 11.82 0.84
CA ILE A 97 4.62 12.93 1.39
C ILE A 97 5.47 13.86 2.28
N LYS A 98 6.71 13.46 2.62
CA LYS A 98 7.61 14.17 3.55
C LYS A 98 6.95 14.43 4.91
N ASN A 99 6.12 13.49 5.36
CA ASN A 99 5.36 13.61 6.60
C ASN A 99 5.49 12.32 7.39
N ILE A 100 6.37 12.32 8.39
CA ILE A 100 6.61 11.16 9.27
C ILE A 100 5.90 11.45 10.59
N LYS A 101 4.84 10.68 10.87
CA LYS A 101 4.09 10.74 12.12
C LYS A 101 4.22 9.41 12.85
N VAL A 102 4.30 9.45 14.17
CA VAL A 102 4.37 8.25 15.02
C VAL A 102 3.19 7.30 14.75
N ASN A 103 1.99 7.85 14.50
CA ASN A 103 0.80 7.06 14.16
C ASN A 103 1.00 6.16 12.91
N TYR A 104 1.82 6.56 11.95
CA TYR A 104 2.06 5.74 10.75
C TYR A 104 2.84 4.45 11.07
N PHE A 105 3.69 4.43 12.10
CA PHE A 105 4.36 3.22 12.55
C PHE A 105 3.35 2.24 13.19
N PHE A 106 2.39 2.77 13.97
CA PHE A 106 1.30 1.95 14.51
C PHE A 106 0.37 1.41 13.41
N MET A 107 0.13 2.18 12.35
CA MET A 107 -0.59 1.69 11.17
C MET A 107 0.16 0.55 10.46
N MET A 108 1.49 0.64 10.33
CA MET A 108 2.30 -0.47 9.78
C MET A 108 2.08 -1.78 10.53
N THR A 109 2.01 -1.73 11.87
CA THR A 109 1.74 -2.95 12.65
C THR A 109 0.39 -3.59 12.30
N GLY A 110 -0.63 -2.79 11.94
CA GLY A 110 -1.90 -3.33 11.46
C GLY A 110 -1.80 -4.08 10.14
N TYR A 111 -1.00 -3.59 9.20
CA TYR A 111 -0.78 -4.28 7.93
C TYR A 111 0.06 -5.55 8.12
N ILE A 112 1.01 -5.55 9.06
CA ILE A 112 1.75 -6.75 9.45
C ILE A 112 0.79 -7.79 10.05
N VAL A 113 -0.13 -7.37 10.93
CA VAL A 113 -1.19 -8.25 11.45
C VAL A 113 -2.06 -8.80 10.31
N ALA A 114 -2.41 -7.97 9.32
CA ALA A 114 -3.14 -8.44 8.14
C ALA A 114 -2.36 -9.51 7.35
N ALA A 115 -1.05 -9.34 7.14
CA ALA A 115 -0.21 -10.36 6.52
C ALA A 115 -0.16 -11.65 7.34
N LEU A 116 0.00 -11.57 8.66
CA LEU A 116 -0.01 -12.73 9.54
C LEU A 116 -1.34 -13.49 9.47
N LEU A 117 -2.46 -12.78 9.55
CA LEU A 117 -3.78 -13.38 9.44
C LEU A 117 -4.00 -14.01 8.06
N ALA A 118 -3.52 -13.38 6.98
CA ALA A 118 -3.61 -13.93 5.64
C ALA A 118 -2.85 -15.24 5.48
N ASP A 119 -1.67 -15.39 6.08
CA ASP A 119 -0.93 -16.66 6.05
C ASP A 119 -1.63 -17.76 6.86
N VAL A 120 -2.22 -17.40 8.02
CA VAL A 120 -3.02 -18.34 8.83
C VAL A 120 -4.26 -18.84 8.08
N PHE A 121 -4.92 -17.96 7.31
CA PHE A 121 -6.16 -18.27 6.58
C PHE A 121 -5.96 -18.61 5.10
N LYS A 122 -4.73 -18.88 4.62
CA LYS A 122 -4.41 -19.04 3.19
C LYS A 122 -5.17 -20.13 2.41
N GLY A 123 -5.92 -21.00 3.09
CA GLY A 123 -6.76 -22.03 2.47
C GLY A 123 -8.14 -21.55 1.99
N TYR A 124 -8.53 -20.31 2.33
CA TYR A 124 -9.79 -19.72 1.87
C TYR A 124 -9.61 -18.96 0.55
N GLY A 125 -10.70 -18.78 -0.21
CA GLY A 125 -10.68 -17.94 -1.41
C GLY A 125 -10.20 -16.51 -1.10
N VAL A 126 -9.37 -15.93 -1.97
CA VAL A 126 -8.67 -14.66 -1.71
C VAL A 126 -9.62 -13.51 -1.38
N VAL A 127 -10.80 -13.48 -2.00
CA VAL A 127 -11.84 -12.48 -1.72
C VAL A 127 -12.37 -12.64 -0.30
N THR A 128 -12.81 -13.83 0.08
CA THR A 128 -13.36 -14.13 1.41
C THR A 128 -12.32 -13.89 2.51
N LEU A 129 -11.09 -14.37 2.28
CA LEU A 129 -9.95 -14.13 3.15
C LEU A 129 -9.70 -12.64 3.33
N GLY A 130 -9.63 -11.88 2.23
CA GLY A 130 -9.38 -10.45 2.24
C GLY A 130 -10.42 -9.67 3.06
N LEU A 131 -11.70 -10.02 2.94
CA LEU A 131 -12.77 -9.39 3.71
C LEU A 131 -12.66 -9.67 5.21
N ILE A 132 -12.46 -10.94 5.60
CA ILE A 132 -12.34 -11.34 7.02
C ILE A 132 -11.09 -10.72 7.64
N VAL A 133 -9.95 -10.82 6.97
CA VAL A 133 -8.67 -10.29 7.46
C VAL A 133 -8.73 -8.76 7.59
N THR A 134 -9.34 -8.07 6.61
CA THR A 134 -9.55 -6.62 6.69
C THR A 134 -10.37 -6.24 7.92
N LEU A 135 -11.45 -6.98 8.22
CA LEU A 135 -12.28 -6.71 9.38
C LEU A 135 -11.49 -6.90 10.69
N LEU A 136 -10.77 -8.01 10.83
CA LEU A 136 -9.95 -8.30 12.01
C LEU A 136 -8.79 -7.30 12.19
N ALA A 137 -8.11 -6.91 11.10
CA ALA A 137 -7.06 -5.91 11.14
C ALA A 137 -7.59 -4.53 11.55
N ASN A 138 -8.81 -4.18 11.14
CA ASN A 138 -9.46 -2.94 11.59
C ASN A 138 -9.87 -3.00 13.07
N VAL A 139 -10.31 -4.16 13.57
CA VAL A 139 -10.53 -4.35 15.01
C VAL A 139 -9.23 -4.15 15.80
N TYR A 140 -8.12 -4.73 15.35
CA TYR A 140 -6.81 -4.47 15.95
C TYR A 140 -6.44 -2.97 15.93
N GLN A 141 -6.61 -2.32 14.78
CA GLN A 141 -6.34 -0.88 14.62
C GLN A 141 -7.25 -0.01 15.49
N PHE A 142 -8.49 -0.42 15.73
CA PHE A 142 -9.39 0.26 16.66
C PHE A 142 -8.78 0.33 18.06
N PHE A 143 -8.29 -0.81 18.60
CA PHE A 143 -7.66 -0.85 19.92
C PHE A 143 -6.41 0.02 19.97
N ILE A 144 -5.52 -0.10 18.98
CA ILE A 144 -4.30 0.71 18.96
C ILE A 144 -4.62 2.22 18.92
N ARG A 145 -5.56 2.64 18.08
CA ARG A 145 -5.93 4.06 17.96
C ARG A 145 -6.62 4.59 19.21
N LYS A 146 -7.44 3.77 19.88
CA LYS A 146 -8.14 4.15 21.10
C LYS A 146 -7.21 4.25 22.30
N PHE A 147 -6.33 3.26 22.49
CA PHE A 147 -5.56 3.11 23.73
C PHE A 147 -4.11 3.61 23.64
N VAL A 148 -3.52 3.68 22.44
CA VAL A 148 -2.12 4.09 22.25
C VAL A 148 -2.05 5.50 21.67
N VAL A 149 -2.83 5.77 20.62
CA VAL A 149 -2.76 7.05 19.89
C VAL A 149 -3.76 8.09 20.42
N ASN A 150 -4.72 7.68 21.26
CA ASN A 150 -5.75 8.54 21.87
C ASN A 150 -6.61 9.32 20.87
N TYR A 151 -7.01 8.68 19.76
CA TYR A 151 -7.92 9.28 18.79
C TYR A 151 -9.35 9.38 19.35
N SER A 152 -10.11 10.34 18.83
CA SER A 152 -11.53 10.46 19.16
C SER A 152 -12.32 9.28 18.59
N THR A 153 -13.44 8.91 19.23
CA THR A 153 -14.29 7.81 18.76
C THR A 153 -14.77 8.03 17.32
N PHE A 154 -15.08 9.27 16.97
CA PHE A 154 -15.49 9.65 15.61
C PHE A 154 -14.39 9.35 14.59
N GLU A 155 -13.17 9.82 14.82
CA GLU A 155 -12.03 9.57 13.92
C GLU A 155 -11.79 8.07 13.74
N ILE A 156 -11.81 7.30 14.82
CA ILE A 156 -11.58 5.85 14.77
C ILE A 156 -12.63 5.16 13.88
N ILE A 157 -13.91 5.49 14.06
CA ILE A 157 -15.01 4.93 13.26
C ILE A 157 -14.88 5.37 11.81
N SER A 158 -14.67 6.65 11.53
CA SER A 158 -14.53 7.17 10.17
C SER A 158 -13.40 6.48 9.43
N TYR A 159 -12.23 6.32 10.06
CA TYR A 159 -11.12 5.61 9.45
C TYR A 159 -11.40 4.11 9.25
N GLY A 160 -11.94 3.44 10.27
CA GLY A 160 -12.24 2.01 10.20
C GLY A 160 -13.24 1.68 9.09
N VAL A 161 -14.36 2.42 9.04
CA VAL A 161 -15.40 2.25 8.02
C VAL A 161 -14.83 2.53 6.63
N THR A 162 -14.06 3.61 6.46
CA THR A 162 -13.41 3.92 5.17
C THR A 162 -12.53 2.77 4.70
N ASN A 163 -11.67 2.28 5.60
CA ASN A 163 -10.71 1.24 5.27
C ASN A 163 -11.40 -0.09 4.95
N ILE A 164 -12.46 -0.43 5.68
CA ILE A 164 -13.29 -1.63 5.42
C ILE A 164 -13.97 -1.52 4.06
N ILE A 165 -14.68 -0.42 3.78
CA ILE A 165 -15.39 -0.24 2.51
C ILE A 165 -14.40 -0.26 1.34
N PHE A 166 -13.31 0.50 1.45
CA PHE A 166 -12.32 0.60 0.40
C PHE A 166 -11.65 -0.74 0.09
N ASN A 167 -11.16 -1.46 1.11
CA ASN A 167 -10.56 -2.77 0.89
C ASN A 167 -11.59 -3.81 0.42
N SER A 168 -12.85 -3.73 0.86
CA SER A 168 -13.90 -4.61 0.36
C SER A 168 -14.12 -4.44 -1.14
N VAL A 169 -14.16 -3.19 -1.62
CA VAL A 169 -14.24 -2.90 -3.07
C VAL A 169 -13.01 -3.44 -3.80
N LEU A 170 -11.81 -3.26 -3.24
CA LEU A 170 -10.59 -3.80 -3.85
C LEU A 170 -10.60 -5.33 -3.94
N PHE A 171 -11.00 -6.02 -2.86
CA PHE A 171 -11.03 -7.47 -2.82
C PHE A 171 -12.07 -8.05 -3.78
N ILE A 172 -13.30 -7.52 -3.76
CA ILE A 172 -14.39 -7.99 -4.62
C ILE A 172 -14.10 -7.67 -6.10
N GLY A 173 -13.58 -6.47 -6.39
CA GLY A 173 -13.40 -6.01 -7.77
C GLY A 173 -12.12 -6.52 -8.43
N PHE A 174 -11.04 -6.71 -7.68
CA PHE A 174 -9.70 -6.84 -8.27
C PHE A 174 -8.85 -8.01 -7.75
N ALA A 175 -9.16 -8.63 -6.61
CA ALA A 175 -8.26 -9.62 -6.01
C ALA A 175 -7.94 -10.80 -6.94
N ASP A 176 -8.96 -11.40 -7.56
CA ASP A 176 -8.76 -12.54 -8.47
C ASP A 176 -7.94 -12.17 -9.71
N ILE A 177 -8.10 -10.93 -10.21
CA ILE A 177 -7.32 -10.42 -11.34
C ILE A 177 -5.86 -10.31 -10.94
N PHE A 178 -5.58 -9.71 -9.78
CA PHE A 178 -4.22 -9.58 -9.27
C PHE A 178 -3.55 -10.94 -9.04
N ILE A 179 -4.22 -11.88 -8.37
CA ILE A 179 -3.67 -13.23 -8.14
C ILE A 179 -3.32 -13.94 -9.45
N LYS A 180 -4.11 -13.78 -10.51
CA LYS A 180 -3.84 -14.37 -11.83
C LYS A 180 -2.65 -13.74 -12.55
N ILE A 181 -2.41 -12.43 -12.38
CA ILE A 181 -1.29 -11.74 -13.05
C ILE A 181 0.00 -11.89 -12.24
N MET A 182 -0.10 -12.09 -10.93
CA MET A 182 1.02 -12.33 -10.02
C MET A 182 1.59 -13.77 -10.14
N ILE A 183 1.39 -14.44 -11.27
CA ILE A 183 1.85 -15.83 -11.47
C ILE A 183 3.34 -15.90 -11.70
#